data_AF-A0A965AQ71-F1
#
_entry.id   AF-A0A965AQ71-F1
#
_cell.length_a   1.000
_cell.length_b   1.000
_cell.length_c   1.000
_cell.angle_alpha   90.00
_cell.angle_beta   90.00
_cell.angle_gamma   90.00
#
_symmetry.space_group_name_H-M   'P 1'
#
loop_
_entity.id
_entity.type
_entity.pdbx_description
1 polymer ?
#
loop_
_entity_poly.entity_id
_entity_poly.type
_entity_poly.pdbx_seq_one_letter_code
_entity_poly.pdbx_strand_id
1 'polypeptide(L)'
;LRACRYHSLVADVTTLPPGLAVTARTADGVVMAVADERAALYGVQFHPESILTQGGFRLLANFLERAGLAIDGRLVAKLDADLSRQIDGDNVSRPDTRVVTF
;
A
#
# COMPACT_ATOMS: atom_id res chain seq x y z
N LEU A 1 -6.35 -8.79 -0.01
CA LEU A 1 -5.99 -7.67 0.89
C LEU A 1 -6.91 -6.51 0.60
N ARG A 2 -7.32 -5.75 1.62
CA ARG A 2 -8.02 -4.47 1.45
C ARG A 2 -7.00 -3.33 1.31
N ALA A 3 -7.23 -2.42 0.38
CA ALA A 3 -6.37 -1.26 0.13
C ALA A 3 -7.21 -0.01 -0.13
N CYS A 4 -6.79 1.11 0.43
CA CYS A 4 -7.48 2.39 0.29
C CYS A 4 -7.03 3.14 -0.98
N ARG A 5 -7.97 3.73 -1.72
CA ARG A 5 -7.71 4.46 -2.98
C ARG A 5 -8.60 5.70 -3.07
N TYR A 6 -8.00 6.86 -3.35
CA TYR A 6 -8.72 8.12 -3.59
C TYR A 6 -8.37 8.77 -4.93
N HIS A 7 -8.31 7.97 -6.00
CA HIS A 7 -7.94 8.44 -7.33
C HIS A 7 -9.01 8.07 -8.35
N SER A 8 -9.30 9.00 -9.27
CA SER A 8 -10.23 8.80 -10.40
C SER A 8 -9.53 8.25 -11.66
N LEU A 9 -8.21 8.38 -11.75
CA LEU A 9 -7.39 7.95 -12.89
C LEU A 9 -6.65 6.64 -12.58
N VAL A 10 -6.37 5.89 -13.64
CA VAL A 10 -5.62 4.63 -13.61
C VAL A 10 -4.62 4.63 -14.76
N ALA A 11 -3.44 4.07 -14.54
CA ALA A 11 -2.44 3.85 -15.59
C ALA A 11 -2.95 2.88 -16.68
N ASP A 12 -2.80 3.27 -17.94
CA ASP A 12 -3.02 2.38 -19.08
C ASP A 12 -1.83 1.44 -19.26
N VAL A 13 -2.06 0.14 -19.05
CA VAL A 13 -1.06 -0.94 -19.18
C VAL A 13 -0.37 -0.91 -20.54
N THR A 14 -1.09 -0.54 -21.60
CA THR A 14 -0.57 -0.58 -22.98
C THR A 14 0.45 0.52 -23.24
N THR A 15 0.54 1.51 -22.35
CA THR A 15 1.44 2.66 -22.47
C THR A 15 2.63 2.59 -21.52
N LEU A 16 2.77 1.51 -20.73
CA LEU A 16 3.88 1.35 -19.80
C LEU A 16 5.21 1.18 -20.56
N PRO A 17 6.29 1.83 -20.10
CA PRO A 17 7.59 1.69 -20.73
C PRO A 17 8.15 0.26 -20.57
N PRO A 18 9.01 -0.20 -21.49
CA PRO A 18 9.73 -1.46 -21.33
C PRO A 18 10.51 -1.49 -20.01
N GLY A 19 10.44 -2.61 -19.29
CA GLY A 19 11.10 -2.80 -17.99
C GLY A 19 10.23 -2.49 -16.77
N LEU A 20 9.12 -1.75 -16.95
CA LEU A 20 8.17 -1.48 -15.88
C LEU A 20 7.04 -2.54 -15.89
N ALA A 21 7.12 -3.52 -15.01
CA ALA A 21 6.18 -4.63 -14.93
C ALA A 21 5.01 -4.34 -13.99
N VAL A 22 3.80 -4.78 -14.35
CA VAL A 22 2.64 -4.75 -13.44
C VAL A 22 2.78 -5.85 -12.39
N THR A 23 2.74 -5.48 -11.11
CA THR A 23 2.93 -6.41 -9.98
C THR A 23 1.68 -6.60 -9.12
N ALA A 24 0.67 -5.73 -9.26
CA ALA A 24 -0.62 -5.91 -8.60
C ALA A 24 -1.78 -5.41 -9.46
N ARG A 25 -2.92 -6.10 -9.34
CA ARG A 25 -4.20 -5.75 -9.97
C ARG A 25 -5.36 -5.95 -9.02
N THR A 26 -6.46 -5.24 -9.24
CA THR A 26 -7.75 -5.56 -8.64
C THR A 26 -8.39 -6.79 -9.31
N ALA A 27 -9.48 -7.30 -8.74
CA ALA A 27 -10.23 -8.44 -9.29
C ALA A 27 -10.84 -8.14 -10.68
N ASP A 28 -11.19 -6.88 -10.94
CA ASP A 28 -11.67 -6.37 -12.22
C ASP A 28 -10.53 -5.93 -13.17
N GLY A 29 -9.27 -6.23 -12.83
CA GLY A 29 -8.12 -6.11 -13.74
C GLY A 29 -7.40 -4.75 -13.74
N VAL A 30 -7.88 -3.79 -12.94
CA VAL A 30 -7.29 -2.44 -12.79
C VAL A 30 -5.88 -2.55 -12.22
N VAL A 31 -4.91 -1.84 -12.82
CA VAL A 31 -3.52 -1.83 -12.34
C VAL A 31 -3.44 -1.13 -10.99
N MET A 32 -2.80 -1.78 -10.04
CA MET A 32 -2.63 -1.26 -8.67
C MET A 32 -1.18 -1.10 -8.26
N ALA A 33 -0.24 -1.80 -8.89
CA ALA A 33 1.19 -1.60 -8.65
C ALA A 33 2.03 -1.95 -9.86
N VAL A 34 3.17 -1.29 -9.98
CA VAL A 34 4.20 -1.52 -10.98
C VAL A 34 5.59 -1.52 -10.35
N ALA A 35 6.55 -2.21 -10.96
CA ALA A 35 7.93 -2.23 -10.52
C ALA A 35 8.91 -2.36 -11.68
N ASP A 36 10.04 -1.66 -11.58
CA ASP A 36 11.26 -1.95 -12.31
C ASP A 36 12.33 -2.34 -11.27
N GLU A 37 12.59 -3.64 -11.15
CA GLU A 37 13.52 -4.18 -10.16
C GLU A 37 14.97 -3.75 -10.43
N ARG A 38 15.34 -3.53 -11.70
CA ARG A 38 16.70 -3.14 -12.07
C ARG A 38 16.99 -1.70 -11.65
N ALA A 39 16.00 -0.83 -11.78
CA ALA A 39 16.07 0.56 -11.37
C ALA A 39 15.71 0.78 -9.89
N ALA A 40 15.28 -0.27 -9.17
CA ALA A 40 14.69 -0.17 -7.84
C ALA A 40 13.53 0.84 -7.76
N LEU A 41 12.72 0.92 -8.82
CA LEU A 41 11.57 1.80 -8.91
C LEU A 41 10.28 1.01 -8.65
N TYR A 42 9.42 1.57 -7.81
CA TYR A 42 8.15 0.96 -7.41
C TYR A 42 7.07 2.03 -7.41
N GLY A 43 5.89 1.69 -7.95
CA GLY A 43 4.72 2.56 -7.96
C GLY A 43 3.51 1.80 -7.46
N VAL A 44 2.68 2.44 -6.63
CA VAL A 44 1.40 1.90 -6.16
C VAL A 44 0.29 2.93 -6.42
N GLN A 45 -0.89 2.45 -6.82
CA GLN A 45 -2.07 3.29 -7.09
C GLN A 45 -2.98 3.43 -5.85
N PHE A 46 -2.63 2.79 -4.75
CA PHE A 46 -3.33 2.85 -3.47
C PHE A 46 -2.46 3.56 -2.42
N HIS A 47 -3.05 3.88 -1.28
CA HIS A 47 -2.40 4.57 -0.16
C HIS A 47 -1.89 3.55 0.86
N PRO A 48 -0.61 3.11 0.82
CA PRO A 48 -0.05 2.20 1.82
C PRO A 48 0.02 2.81 3.23
N GLU A 49 -0.04 4.12 3.35
CA GLU A 49 -0.08 4.87 4.61
C GLU A 49 -1.47 4.87 5.27
N SER A 50 -2.52 4.56 4.50
CA SER A 50 -3.89 4.62 5.01
C SER A 50 -4.17 3.50 6.01
N ILE A 51 -4.92 3.85 7.07
CA ILE A 51 -5.38 2.92 8.10
C ILE A 51 -6.32 1.81 7.54
N LEU A 52 -6.82 1.99 6.32
CA LEU A 52 -7.67 1.02 5.65
C LEU A 52 -6.90 0.09 4.70
N THR A 53 -5.57 0.22 4.62
CA THR A 53 -4.72 -0.62 3.79
C THR A 53 -4.05 -1.73 4.60
N GLN A 54 -4.57 -2.96 4.46
CA GLN A 54 -3.98 -4.14 5.07
C GLN A 54 -2.58 -4.39 4.53
N GLY A 55 -1.60 -4.50 5.43
CA GLY A 55 -0.18 -4.68 5.07
C GLY A 55 0.49 -3.41 4.56
N GLY A 56 -0.13 -2.24 4.72
CA GLY A 56 0.45 -0.95 4.34
C GLY A 56 1.79 -0.67 5.03
N PHE A 57 1.86 -0.90 6.35
CA PHE A 57 3.11 -0.73 7.10
C PHE A 57 4.22 -1.68 6.63
N ARG A 58 3.88 -2.93 6.28
CA ARG A 58 4.84 -3.87 5.67
C ARG A 58 5.40 -3.33 4.35
N LEU A 59 4.54 -2.80 3.49
CA LEU A 59 4.97 -2.25 2.19
C LEU A 59 5.91 -1.05 2.37
N LEU A 60 5.59 -0.16 3.31
CA LEU A 60 6.46 0.96 3.67
C LEU A 60 7.78 0.49 4.26
N ALA A 61 7.77 -0.52 5.15
CA ALA A 61 8.97 -1.12 5.70
C ALA A 61 9.88 -1.68 4.60
N ASN A 62 9.33 -2.48 3.68
CA ASN A 62 10.09 -3.02 2.54
C ASN A 62 10.72 -1.91 1.68
N PHE A 63 10.00 -0.80 1.48
CA PHE A 63 10.52 0.35 0.74
C PHE A 63 11.69 1.01 1.46
N LEU A 64 11.56 1.28 2.77
CA LEU A 64 12.62 1.88 3.58
C LEU A 64 13.85 0.97 3.70
N GLU A 65 13.65 -0.34 3.85
CA GLU A 65 14.72 -1.35 3.85
C GLU A 65 15.49 -1.35 2.53
N ARG A 66 14.77 -1.30 1.40
CA ARG A 66 15.40 -1.18 0.07
C ARG A 66 16.15 0.13 -0.13
N ALA A 67 15.74 1.19 0.57
CA ALA A 67 16.46 2.47 0.62
C ALA A 67 17.66 2.46 1.60
N GLY A 68 17.96 1.32 2.25
CA GLY A 68 19.12 1.15 3.13
C GLY A 68 18.86 1.48 4.60
N LEU A 69 17.60 1.67 5.01
CA LEU A 69 17.25 1.89 6.41
C LEU A 69 17.03 0.56 7.13
N ALA A 70 17.60 0.43 8.33
CA ALA A 70 17.29 -0.71 9.19
C ALA A 70 15.93 -0.51 9.84
N ILE A 71 14.99 -1.44 9.60
CA ILE A 71 13.64 -1.41 10.17
C ILE A 71 13.48 -2.53 11.19
N ASP A 72 12.87 -2.23 12.33
CA ASP A 72 12.53 -3.25 13.34
C ASP A 72 11.28 -4.03 12.89
N GLY A 73 11.48 -5.27 12.45
CA GLY A 73 10.39 -6.16 12.06
C GLY A 73 9.35 -6.42 13.16
N ARG A 74 9.70 -6.28 14.45
CA ARG A 74 8.74 -6.39 15.56
C ARG A 74 7.77 -5.22 15.58
N LEU A 75 8.25 -4.00 15.31
CA LEU A 75 7.41 -2.82 15.20
C LEU A 75 6.43 -2.97 14.03
N VAL A 76 6.92 -3.41 12.87
CA VAL A 76 6.09 -3.61 11.68
C VAL A 76 5.00 -4.65 11.95
N ALA A 77 5.36 -5.80 12.54
CA ALA A 77 4.40 -6.84 12.88
C ALA A 77 3.33 -6.36 13.88
N LYS A 78 3.73 -5.56 14.88
CA LYS A 78 2.81 -4.96 15.84
C LYS A 78 1.84 -4.00 15.15
N LEU A 79 2.35 -3.08 14.32
CA LEU A 79 1.53 -2.10 13.62
C LEU A 79 0.54 -2.77 12.66
N ASP A 80 0.97 -3.77 11.90
CA ASP A 80 0.08 -4.58 11.04
C ASP A 80 -1.03 -5.26 11.87
N ALA A 81 -0.69 -5.86 13.01
CA ALA A 81 -1.66 -6.56 13.86
C ALA A 81 -2.66 -5.60 14.53
N ASP A 82 -2.20 -4.43 14.99
CA ASP A 82 -3.05 -3.37 15.54
C ASP A 82 -4.04 -2.88 14.47
N LEU A 83 -3.57 -2.71 13.24
CA LEU A 83 -4.38 -2.25 12.13
C LEU A 83 -5.43 -3.27 11.69
N SER A 84 -5.03 -4.53 11.53
CA SER A 84 -5.96 -5.61 11.19
C SER A 84 -7.10 -5.70 12.20
N ARG A 85 -6.79 -5.56 13.50
CA ARG A 85 -7.82 -5.53 14.55
C ARG A 85 -8.81 -4.38 14.41
N GLN A 86 -8.38 -3.21 13.92
CA GLN A 86 -9.27 -2.07 13.68
C GLN A 86 -10.13 -2.30 12.43
N ILE A 87 -9.53 -2.74 11.33
CA ILE A 87 -10.25 -3.02 10.07
C ILE A 87 -11.31 -4.12 10.26
N ASP A 88 -11.02 -5.13 11.08
CA ASP A 88 -11.91 -6.26 11.35
C ASP A 88 -12.86 -6.01 12.55
N GLY A 89 -12.57 -5.02 13.40
CA GLY A 89 -13.26 -4.73 14.66
C GLY A 89 -14.31 -3.61 14.61
N ASP A 90 -14.50 -2.93 13.47
CA ASP A 90 -15.41 -1.80 13.28
C ASP A 90 -16.92 -2.18 13.18
N ASN A 91 -17.39 -3.04 14.10
CA ASN A 91 -18.81 -3.14 14.46
C ASN A 91 -19.14 -2.41 15.78
N VAL A 92 -18.28 -1.49 16.25
CA VAL A 92 -18.54 -0.61 17.41
C VAL A 92 -18.01 0.79 17.11
N SER A 93 -18.86 1.79 17.33
CA SER A 93 -18.72 3.21 16.97
C SER A 93 -17.39 3.89 17.33
N ARG A 94 -16.96 4.75 16.39
CA ARG A 94 -15.79 5.66 16.33
C ARG A 94 -15.32 6.32 17.63
N PRO A 95 -14.06 6.79 17.62
CA PRO A 95 -13.75 8.18 17.92
C PRO A 95 -13.23 8.93 16.67
N ASP A 96 -13.61 10.20 16.61
CA ASP A 96 -13.18 11.22 15.66
C ASP A 96 -11.64 11.33 15.63
N THR A 97 -11.01 10.95 14.52
CA THR A 97 -9.65 11.37 14.22
C THR A 97 -9.61 11.73 12.74
N ARG A 98 -9.61 13.04 12.50
CA ARG A 98 -9.36 13.63 11.18
C ARG A 98 -8.02 13.11 10.65
N VAL A 99 -8.08 12.13 9.76
CA VAL A 99 -6.94 11.83 8.88
C VAL A 99 -7.08 12.77 7.69
N VAL A 100 -6.19 13.77 7.65
CA VAL A 100 -5.92 14.54 6.43
C VAL A 100 -5.22 13.59 5.47
N THR A 101 -5.89 13.26 4.38
CA THR A 101 -5.26 12.64 3.21
C THR A 101 -5.06 13.78 2.20
N PHE A 102 -3.88 13.91 1.61
CA PHE A 102 -3.68 14.77 0.43
C PHE A 102 -4.26 14.08 -0.81
#